data_AF-A0A7S0CP14-F1
#
_entry.id   AF-A0A7S0CP14-F1
#
_cell.length_a   1.000
_cell.length_b   1.000
_cell.length_c   1.000
_cell.angle_alpha   90.00
_cell.angle_beta   90.00
_cell.angle_gamma   90.00
#
_symmetry.space_group_name_H-M   'P 1'
#
loop_
_entity.id
_entity.type
_entity.pdbx_description
1 polymer ?
#
loop_
_entity_poly.entity_id
_entity_poly.type
_entity_poly.pdbx_seq_one_letter_code
_entity_poly.pdbx_strand_id
1 'polypeptide(L)'
;ERSFWSMVRYAQKAGGEALCRKLILHCLGEINEVTDPQDFQETQLEETNSLWEEKDVTGHAKTLIQLVMSFHSNKQRKTLPQFVTEWRSTKSKEQCVIDNRPNKDLTKNDCERIIVELLTHDVLHPKLVWNQYSTNMYIIP
;
A
#
# COMPACT_ATOMS: atom_id res chain seq x y z
N GLU A 1 16.75 -0.63 5.50
CA GLU A 1 15.26 -0.60 5.41
C GLU A 1 14.69 0.66 4.77
N ARG A 2 15.16 1.87 5.15
CA ARG A 2 14.64 3.14 4.58
C ARG A 2 14.60 3.16 3.04
N SER A 3 15.67 2.71 2.37
CA SER A 3 15.77 2.74 0.91
C SER A 3 14.74 1.85 0.19
N PHE A 4 14.34 0.73 0.78
CA PHE A 4 13.33 -0.16 0.17
C PHE A 4 11.96 0.53 0.15
N TRP A 5 11.51 1.04 1.29
CA TRP A 5 10.22 1.74 1.39
C TRP A 5 10.18 3.02 0.59
N SER A 6 11.31 3.74 0.48
CA SER A 6 11.48 4.87 -0.42
C SER A 6 11.20 4.49 -1.88
N MET A 7 11.74 3.37 -2.37
CA MET A 7 11.48 2.87 -3.73
C MET A 7 10.03 2.40 -3.91
N VAL A 8 9.42 1.77 -2.90
CA VAL A 8 8.02 1.36 -2.96
C VAL A 8 7.10 2.58 -3.07
N ARG A 9 7.33 3.63 -2.28
CA ARG A 9 6.58 4.90 -2.37
C ARG A 9 6.75 5.55 -3.74
N TYR A 10 7.96 5.55 -4.30
CA TYR A 10 8.19 6.00 -5.68
C TYR A 10 7.37 5.21 -6.71
N ALA A 11 7.36 3.88 -6.60
CA ALA A 11 6.61 3.01 -7.51
C ALA A 11 5.08 3.17 -7.38
N GLN A 12 4.56 3.40 -6.15
CA GLN A 12 3.14 3.72 -5.94
C GLN A 12 2.73 5.03 -6.61
N LYS A 13 3.66 5.98 -6.70
CA LYS A 13 3.46 7.31 -7.32
C LYS A 13 3.69 7.32 -8.84
N ALA A 14 3.50 6.17 -9.51
CA ALA A 14 3.69 5.97 -10.95
C ALA A 14 5.10 6.23 -11.52
N GLY A 15 6.09 6.55 -10.66
CA GLY A 15 7.51 6.54 -11.01
C GLY A 15 7.94 7.54 -12.09
N GLY A 16 7.62 8.82 -11.89
CA GLY A 16 8.04 9.90 -12.78
C GLY A 16 9.55 10.22 -12.73
N GLU A 17 10.09 10.78 -13.80
CA GLU A 17 11.52 11.02 -13.97
C GLU A 17 12.05 12.05 -12.96
N ALA A 18 11.30 13.14 -12.71
CA ALA A 18 11.66 14.12 -11.71
C ALA A 18 11.64 13.53 -10.29
N LEU A 19 10.65 12.68 -9.99
CA LEU A 19 10.57 11.98 -8.69
C LEU A 19 11.73 11.00 -8.50
N CYS A 20 12.15 10.31 -9.57
CA CYS A 20 13.27 9.37 -9.57
C CYS A 20 14.57 10.08 -9.23
N ARG A 21 14.84 11.19 -9.92
CA ARG A 21 16.03 12.02 -9.69
C ARG A 21 16.06 12.55 -8.26
N LYS A 22 14.95 13.09 -7.74
CA LYS A 22 14.86 13.56 -6.35
C LYS A 22 15.13 12.43 -5.34
N LEU A 23 14.58 11.23 -5.58
CA LEU A 23 14.79 10.07 -4.71
C LEU A 23 16.25 9.62 -4.65
N ILE A 24 16.94 9.60 -5.80
CA ILE A 24 18.36 9.26 -5.89
C ILE A 24 19.19 10.26 -5.10
N LEU A 25 19.01 11.56 -5.34
CA LEU A 25 19.74 12.62 -4.65
C LEU A 25 19.54 12.56 -3.13
N HIS A 26 18.29 12.37 -2.69
CA HIS A 26 17.98 12.16 -1.27
C HIS A 26 18.70 10.94 -0.69
N CYS A 27 18.78 9.82 -1.42
CA CYS A 27 19.47 8.61 -0.94
C CYS A 27 20.99 8.77 -0.88
N LEU A 28 21.57 9.66 -1.68
CA LEU A 28 23.00 9.99 -1.68
C LEU A 28 23.36 11.03 -0.59
N GLY A 29 22.38 11.57 0.12
CA GLY A 29 22.59 12.61 1.12
C GLY A 29 22.87 13.98 0.50
N GLU A 30 22.58 14.16 -0.79
CA GLU A 30 22.69 15.44 -1.48
C GLU A 30 21.42 16.27 -1.16
N ILE A 31 21.51 17.06 -0.09
CA ILE A 31 20.43 17.93 0.39
C ILE A 31 20.49 19.25 -0.38
N ASN A 32 19.82 19.33 -1.52
CA ASN A 32 19.47 20.63 -2.10
C ASN A 32 18.10 21.00 -1.53
N GLU A 33 18.06 21.84 -0.47
CA GLU A 33 16.96 22.71 0.05
C GLU A 33 15.47 22.28 -0.05
N VAL A 34 15.16 21.03 -0.41
CA VAL A 34 13.85 20.55 -0.85
C VAL A 34 13.60 19.25 -0.08
N THR A 35 13.52 19.40 1.24
CA THR A 35 13.32 18.28 2.19
C THR A 35 11.96 18.37 2.85
N ASP A 36 11.01 19.09 2.26
CA ASP A 36 9.63 19.05 2.73
C ASP A 36 8.85 17.98 1.96
N PRO A 37 8.04 17.13 2.62
CA PRO A 37 7.11 16.22 1.96
C PRO A 37 6.20 16.91 0.92
N GLN A 38 6.00 18.22 1.07
CA GLN A 38 5.26 19.08 0.14
C GLN A 38 5.95 19.20 -1.24
N ASP A 39 7.28 19.28 -1.31
CA ASP A 39 7.99 19.37 -2.59
C ASP A 39 7.94 18.08 -3.41
N PHE A 40 7.83 16.93 -2.73
CA PHE A 40 7.56 15.65 -3.38
C PHE A 40 6.14 15.58 -3.93
N GLN A 41 5.22 16.32 -3.32
CA GLN A 41 3.81 16.38 -3.70
C GLN A 41 3.59 17.37 -4.85
N GLU A 42 4.32 18.50 -4.87
CA GLU A 42 4.29 19.48 -5.97
C GLU A 42 4.89 18.92 -7.26
N THR A 43 6.06 18.28 -7.22
CA THR A 43 6.64 17.63 -8.41
C THR A 43 5.79 16.48 -8.92
N GLN A 44 5.03 15.83 -8.03
CA GLN A 44 4.00 14.87 -8.44
C GLN A 44 2.88 15.55 -9.22
N LEU A 45 2.29 16.61 -8.68
CA LEU A 45 1.17 17.33 -9.29
C LEU A 45 1.53 17.81 -10.70
N GLU A 46 2.77 18.24 -10.93
CA GLU A 46 3.23 18.66 -12.26
C GLU A 46 3.34 17.51 -13.28
N GLU A 47 3.74 16.30 -12.86
CA GLU A 47 3.90 15.15 -13.77
C GLU A 47 2.64 14.28 -13.92
N THR A 48 1.78 14.17 -12.89
CA THR A 48 0.65 13.22 -12.89
C THR A 48 -0.67 13.81 -13.36
N ASN A 49 -0.82 15.14 -13.42
CA ASN A 49 -2.10 15.81 -13.67
C ASN A 49 -2.72 15.58 -15.07
N SER A 50 -2.01 14.98 -16.02
CA SER A 50 -2.58 14.77 -17.37
C SER A 50 -3.15 13.37 -17.65
N LEU A 51 -2.95 12.37 -16.76
CA LEU A 51 -3.29 10.96 -17.08
C LEU A 51 -3.95 10.15 -15.94
N TRP A 52 -3.94 10.61 -14.69
CA TRP A 52 -4.42 9.83 -13.55
C TRP A 52 -5.49 10.59 -12.74
N GLU A 53 -6.49 9.86 -12.26
CA GLU A 53 -7.56 10.39 -11.39
C GLU A 53 -7.30 9.98 -9.94
N GLU A 54 -7.40 10.94 -9.01
CA GLU A 54 -7.34 10.66 -7.58
C GLU A 54 -8.68 10.08 -7.12
N LYS A 55 -8.63 8.94 -6.42
CA LYS A 55 -9.82 8.21 -5.96
C LYS A 55 -9.84 8.11 -4.44
N ASP A 56 -10.94 8.54 -3.82
CA ASP A 56 -11.15 8.32 -2.39
C ASP A 56 -11.37 6.82 -2.11
N VAL A 57 -10.42 6.22 -1.38
CA VAL A 57 -10.42 4.82 -0.96
C VAL A 57 -10.62 4.67 0.55
N THR A 58 -11.00 5.73 1.26
CA THR A 58 -11.11 5.74 2.73
C THR A 58 -12.05 4.64 3.25
N GLY A 59 -13.19 4.44 2.59
CA GLY A 59 -14.13 3.37 2.94
C GLY A 59 -13.51 1.99 2.80
N HIS A 60 -12.77 1.76 1.71
CA HIS A 60 -12.08 0.50 1.43
C HIS A 60 -10.92 0.24 2.41
N ALA A 61 -10.16 1.28 2.75
CA ALA A 61 -9.09 1.20 3.75
C ALA A 61 -9.63 0.80 5.13
N LYS A 62 -10.73 1.42 5.58
CA LYS A 62 -11.41 1.04 6.84
C LYS A 62 -11.87 -0.42 6.83
N THR A 63 -12.49 -0.86 5.74
CA THR A 63 -12.90 -2.27 5.56
C THR A 63 -11.70 -3.21 5.64
N LEU A 64 -10.58 -2.88 5.00
CA LEU A 64 -9.38 -3.71 5.02
C LEU A 64 -8.78 -3.79 6.42
N ILE A 65 -8.67 -2.67 7.14
CA ILE A 65 -8.14 -2.67 8.52
C ILE A 65 -9.01 -3.56 9.42
N GLN A 66 -10.34 -3.44 9.33
CA GLN A 66 -11.26 -4.31 10.08
C GLN A 66 -11.09 -5.78 9.71
N LEU A 67 -10.90 -6.08 8.42
CA LEU A 67 -10.65 -7.44 7.94
C LEU A 67 -9.34 -8.02 8.49
N VAL A 68 -8.26 -7.23 8.48
CA VAL A 68 -6.95 -7.61 9.05
C VAL A 68 -7.06 -7.85 10.55
N MET A 69 -7.74 -6.95 11.28
CA MET A 69 -8.00 -7.10 12.71
C MET A 69 -8.81 -8.36 13.04
N SER A 70 -9.84 -8.67 12.24
CA SER A 70 -10.67 -9.88 12.39
C SER A 70 -9.83 -11.15 12.24
N PHE A 71 -9.06 -11.27 11.15
CA PHE A 71 -8.20 -12.42 10.93
C PHE A 71 -7.09 -12.55 11.99
N HIS A 72 -6.48 -11.43 12.38
CA HIS A 72 -5.47 -11.42 13.44
C HIS A 72 -6.05 -11.93 14.77
N SER A 73 -7.24 -11.46 15.16
CA SER A 73 -7.94 -11.90 16.38
C SER A 73 -8.27 -13.39 16.36
N ASN A 74 -8.62 -13.92 15.18
CA ASN A 74 -8.87 -15.34 14.95
C ASN A 74 -7.58 -16.17 14.75
N LYS A 75 -6.40 -15.58 15.00
CA LYS A 75 -5.06 -16.20 14.81
C LYS A 75 -4.80 -16.70 13.38
N GLN A 76 -5.51 -16.15 12.40
CA GLN A 76 -5.33 -16.47 10.99
C GLN A 76 -4.32 -15.49 10.37
N ARG A 77 -3.14 -15.99 10.07
CA ARG A 77 -2.12 -15.21 9.35
C ARG A 77 -2.39 -15.31 7.86
N LYS A 78 -2.41 -14.16 7.19
CA LYS A 78 -2.64 -14.08 5.74
C LYS A 78 -1.53 -13.25 5.10
N THR A 79 -1.06 -13.71 3.95
CA THR A 79 -0.14 -12.94 3.10
C THR A 79 -0.91 -11.89 2.30
N LEU A 80 -0.23 -10.91 1.72
CA LEU A 80 -0.84 -9.89 0.85
C LEU A 80 -1.78 -10.49 -0.23
N PRO A 81 -1.35 -11.46 -1.07
CA PRO A 81 -2.23 -12.01 -2.09
C PRO A 81 -3.43 -12.75 -1.48
N GLN A 82 -3.26 -13.41 -0.33
CA GLN A 82 -4.37 -14.06 0.37
C GLN A 82 -5.39 -13.04 0.87
N PHE A 83 -4.95 -11.90 1.42
CA PHE A 83 -5.83 -10.82 1.81
C PHE A 83 -6.65 -10.28 0.64
N VAL A 84 -6.01 -10.03 -0.51
CA VAL A 84 -6.71 -9.57 -1.71
C VAL A 84 -7.72 -10.59 -2.21
N THR A 85 -7.39 -11.89 -2.18
CA THR A 85 -8.33 -12.95 -2.54
C THR A 85 -9.54 -13.00 -1.61
N GLU A 86 -9.33 -12.92 -0.29
CA GLU A 86 -10.43 -12.94 0.70
C GLU A 86 -11.31 -11.68 0.61
N TRP A 87 -10.69 -10.51 0.48
CA TRP A 87 -11.39 -9.23 0.37
C TRP A 87 -12.25 -9.15 -0.90
N ARG A 88 -11.77 -9.73 -2.01
CA ARG A 88 -12.50 -9.79 -3.29
C ARG A 88 -13.44 -10.99 -3.40
N SER A 89 -13.49 -11.86 -2.39
CA SER A 89 -14.33 -13.07 -2.41
C SER A 89 -15.81 -12.71 -2.33
N THR A 90 -16.60 -13.22 -3.29
CA THR A 90 -18.06 -13.09 -3.27
C THR A 90 -18.73 -13.88 -2.15
N LYS A 91 -17.99 -14.84 -1.56
CA LYS A 91 -18.42 -15.72 -0.47
C LYS A 91 -17.82 -15.31 0.88
N SER A 92 -17.28 -14.09 0.99
CA SER A 92 -16.75 -13.61 2.27
C SER A 92 -17.84 -13.65 3.35
N LYS A 93 -17.45 -14.10 4.55
CA LYS A 93 -18.31 -14.16 5.74
C LYS A 93 -18.18 -12.93 6.62
N GLU A 94 -17.19 -12.08 6.34
CA GLU A 94 -16.88 -10.89 7.13
C GLU A 94 -17.83 -9.76 6.74
N GLN A 95 -18.65 -9.30 7.69
CA GLN A 95 -19.69 -8.30 7.43
C GLN A 95 -19.12 -7.00 6.83
N CYS A 96 -17.95 -6.55 7.31
CA CYS A 96 -17.28 -5.36 6.79
C CYS A 96 -16.98 -5.43 5.29
N VAL A 97 -16.72 -6.63 4.76
CA VAL A 97 -16.47 -6.87 3.33
C VAL A 97 -17.77 -6.94 2.56
N ILE A 98 -18.83 -7.51 3.15
CA ILE A 98 -20.15 -7.58 2.51
C ILE A 98 -20.71 -6.17 2.30
N ASP A 99 -20.58 -5.31 3.30
CA ASP A 99 -21.09 -3.93 3.27
C ASP A 99 -20.35 -3.07 2.24
N ASN A 100 -19.05 -3.33 2.03
CA ASN A 100 -18.19 -2.56 1.12
C ASN A 100 -17.30 -3.44 0.24
N ARG A 101 -17.92 -4.15 -0.71
CA ARG A 101 -17.21 -5.07 -1.61
C ARG A 101 -16.34 -4.31 -2.63
N PRO A 102 -15.04 -4.64 -2.75
CA PRO A 102 -14.14 -3.93 -3.66
C PRO A 102 -14.43 -4.22 -5.14
N ASN A 103 -15.08 -5.34 -5.47
CA ASN A 103 -15.29 -5.75 -6.87
C ASN A 103 -16.21 -4.83 -7.66
N LYS A 104 -16.96 -3.94 -7.00
CA LYS A 104 -17.82 -2.96 -7.67
C LYS A 104 -16.99 -1.84 -8.31
N ASP A 105 -15.94 -1.41 -7.60
CA ASP A 105 -15.29 -0.13 -7.89
C ASP A 105 -13.78 -0.25 -8.10
N LEU A 106 -13.17 -1.38 -7.74
CA LEU A 106 -11.72 -1.57 -7.73
C LEU A 106 -11.29 -2.80 -8.52
N THR A 107 -10.20 -2.66 -9.28
CA THR A 107 -9.51 -3.80 -9.88
C THR A 107 -8.66 -4.54 -8.84
N LYS A 108 -8.18 -5.74 -9.19
CA LYS A 108 -7.31 -6.51 -8.28
C LYS A 108 -6.03 -5.73 -7.94
N ASN A 109 -5.47 -5.05 -8.93
CA ASN A 109 -4.26 -4.26 -8.77
C ASN A 109 -4.51 -3.06 -7.85
N ASP A 110 -5.67 -2.42 -7.94
CA ASP A 110 -6.04 -1.33 -7.02
C ASP A 110 -6.16 -1.83 -5.59
N CYS A 111 -6.74 -3.03 -5.39
CA CYS A 111 -6.75 -3.65 -4.07
C CYS A 111 -5.33 -3.85 -3.53
N GLU A 112 -4.43 -4.44 -4.32
CA GLU A 112 -3.02 -4.64 -3.94
C GLU A 112 -2.33 -3.31 -3.60
N ARG A 113 -2.54 -2.27 -4.41
CA ARG A 113 -2.01 -0.91 -4.17
C ARG A 113 -2.49 -0.33 -2.85
N ILE A 114 -3.79 -0.43 -2.53
CA ILE A 114 -4.33 0.05 -1.25
C ILE A 114 -3.65 -0.64 -0.06
N ILE A 115 -3.42 -1.95 -0.14
CA ILE A 115 -2.72 -2.67 0.95
C ILE A 115 -1.28 -2.16 1.09
N VAL A 116 -0.57 -1.99 -0.03
CA VAL A 116 0.80 -1.48 -0.01
C VAL A 116 0.84 -0.05 0.53
N GLU A 117 -0.14 0.78 0.19
CA GLU A 117 -0.23 2.15 0.70
C GLU A 117 -0.41 2.21 2.21
N LEU A 118 -1.19 1.28 2.77
CA LEU A 118 -1.35 1.16 4.22
C LEU A 118 -0.06 0.65 4.91
N LEU A 119 0.72 -0.20 4.23
CA LEU A 119 2.04 -0.63 4.71
C LEU A 119 3.07 0.51 4.65
N THR A 120 3.06 1.34 3.61
CA THR A 120 4.01 2.45 3.45
C THR A 120 3.74 3.61 4.41
N HIS A 121 2.52 3.72 4.93
CA HIS A 121 2.07 4.69 5.92
C HIS A 121 2.07 4.16 7.37
N ASP A 122 2.67 2.98 7.60
CA ASP A 122 2.75 2.36 8.93
C ASP A 122 1.38 2.14 9.61
N VAL A 123 0.31 2.01 8.82
CA VAL A 123 -1.04 1.66 9.31
C VAL A 123 -1.20 0.13 9.45
N LEU A 124 -0.47 -0.61 8.62
CA LEU A 124 -0.31 -2.06 8.71
C LEU A 124 1.18 -2.36 8.77
N HIS A 125 1.54 -3.51 9.35
CA HIS A 125 2.94 -3.91 9.45
C HIS A 125 3.21 -5.27 8.79
N PRO A 126 4.39 -5.43 8.16
CA PRO A 126 4.84 -6.72 7.68
C PRO A 126 5.42 -7.54 8.84
N LYS A 127 4.98 -8.79 8.96
CA LYS A 127 5.54 -9.80 9.87
C LYS A 127 6.27 -10.87 9.08
N LEU A 128 7.59 -10.87 9.21
CA LEU A 128 8.45 -11.89 8.62
C LEU A 128 8.41 -13.17 9.45
N VAL A 129 8.23 -14.31 8.78
CA VAL A 129 8.26 -15.63 9.39
C VAL A 129 9.17 -16.51 8.56
N TRP A 130 10.23 -17.00 9.19
CA TRP A 130 11.19 -17.92 8.59
C TRP A 130 10.64 -19.34 8.63
N ASN A 131 10.75 -20.03 7.51
CA ASN A 131 10.56 -21.46 7.42
C ASN A 131 11.89 -22.11 6.96
N GLN A 132 11.89 -23.42 6.70
CA GLN A 132 13.08 -24.17 6.34
C GLN A 132 13.75 -23.70 5.03
N TYR A 133 13.01 -23.07 4.11
CA TYR A 133 13.46 -22.77 2.74
C TYR A 133 13.21 -21.33 2.30
N SER A 134 12.39 -20.56 3.02
CA SER A 134 12.02 -19.19 2.65
C SER A 134 11.62 -18.35 3.85
N THR A 135 11.59 -17.04 3.63
CA THR A 135 11.00 -16.08 4.57
C THR A 135 9.68 -15.61 3.97
N ASN A 136 8.58 -15.86 4.67
CA ASN A 136 7.25 -15.43 4.24
C ASN A 136 6.86 -14.14 4.97
N MET A 137 6.20 -13.24 4.26
CA MET A 137 5.66 -12.00 4.81
C MET A 137 4.15 -12.12 5.01
N TYR A 138 3.72 -11.95 6.25
CA TYR A 138 2.31 -11.85 6.63
C TYR A 138 1.98 -10.40 6.98
N ILE A 139 0.74 -10.00 6.78
CA ILE A 139 0.28 -8.66 7.17
C ILE A 139 -0.35 -8.76 8.56
N ILE A 140 0.05 -7.84 9.44
CA ILE A 140 -0.52 -7.65 10.77
C ILE A 140 -1.03 -6.21 10.91
N PRO A 141 -1.97 -5.96 11.85
CA PRO A 141 -2.34 -4.61 12.21
C PRO A 141 -1.15 -3.81 12.73
#